data_AF-A0AAC8ZNG1-F1
#
_entry.id   AF-A0AAC8ZNG1-F1
#
_cell.length_a   1.000
_cell.length_b   1.000
_cell.length_c   1.000
_cell.angle_alpha   90.00
_cell.angle_beta   90.00
_cell.angle_gamma   90.00
#
_symmetry.space_group_name_H-M   'P 1'
#
loop_
_entity.id
_entity.type
_entity.pdbx_description
1 polymer ?
#
loop_
_entity_poly.entity_id
_entity_poly.type
_entity_poly.pdbx_seq_one_letter_code
_entity_poly.pdbx_strand_id
1 'polypeptide(L)'
;MQNTYRGSDAYDSMAYLHNPKFWQKVNNGWDKFSIPKQSAIKLMSMHLKRGDHIYFITGRPKTKTETVTAILQHDFNIPKAKMHAVIFAGPKHGAKAPYIKKLNIKLYYGDSDGDMTDARQAGAEGIRVLRPLNSTNKPMPYNGRFGEKVIVNSDY
;
A
#
# COMPACT_ATOMS: atom_id res chain seq x y z
N MET A 1 -0.26 6.00 1.78
CA MET A 1 0.13 6.47 3.12
C MET A 1 1.64 6.39 3.25
N GLN A 2 2.24 7.44 3.80
CA GLN A 2 3.68 7.58 4.04
C GLN A 2 4.00 7.22 5.50
N ASN A 3 4.91 6.27 5.74
CA ASN A 3 5.40 5.95 7.09
C ASN A 3 6.85 6.42 7.23
N THR A 4 7.12 7.28 8.22
CA THR A 4 8.48 7.65 8.67
C THR A 4 8.74 7.03 10.05
N TYR A 5 9.83 6.28 10.21
CA TYR A 5 10.23 5.66 11.48
C TYR A 5 11.49 6.35 12.02
N ARG A 6 11.48 6.75 13.30
CA ARG A 6 12.65 7.31 14.01
C ARG A 6 13.04 6.34 15.13
N GLY A 7 14.21 5.72 15.00
CA GLY A 7 14.87 4.89 16.01
C GLY A 7 16.39 5.04 15.84
N SER A 8 17.09 5.27 16.95
CA SER A 8 18.50 5.65 17.06
C SER A 8 19.49 4.54 16.64
N ASP A 9 20.67 4.98 16.23
CA ASP A 9 21.77 4.24 15.59
C ASP A 9 22.26 2.98 16.30
N ALA A 10 22.45 1.90 15.51
CA ALA A 10 23.57 0.94 15.49
C ALA A 10 23.08 -0.48 15.09
N TYR A 11 23.72 -1.05 14.05
CA TYR A 11 23.57 -2.44 13.55
C TYR A 11 22.22 -2.81 12.89
N ASP A 12 22.24 -2.92 11.55
CA ASP A 12 21.19 -3.49 10.67
C ASP A 12 19.73 -3.31 11.17
N SER A 13 19.33 -2.05 11.32
CA SER A 13 18.24 -1.66 12.23
C SER A 13 16.83 -1.98 11.71
N MET A 14 16.65 -2.81 10.69
CA MET A 14 15.34 -3.24 10.17
C MET A 14 14.72 -4.39 10.96
N ALA A 15 15.40 -4.89 12.02
CA ALA A 15 14.90 -5.95 12.89
C ALA A 15 13.49 -5.67 13.45
N TYR A 16 13.11 -4.40 13.63
CA TYR A 16 11.77 -4.03 14.06
C TYR A 16 10.67 -4.49 13.09
N LEU A 17 10.97 -4.67 11.80
CA LEU A 17 10.03 -5.20 10.79
C LEU A 17 9.64 -6.66 11.07
N HIS A 18 10.37 -7.37 11.92
CA HIS A 18 10.02 -8.71 12.38
C HIS A 18 9.38 -8.73 13.77
N ASN A 19 9.21 -7.57 14.42
CA ASN A 19 8.66 -7.47 15.78
C ASN A 19 7.13 -7.32 15.76
N PRO A 20 6.35 -8.29 16.31
CA PRO A 20 4.89 -8.20 16.34
C PRO A 20 4.36 -7.00 17.14
N LYS A 21 5.05 -6.59 18.22
CA LYS A 21 4.66 -5.42 19.03
C LYS A 21 4.78 -4.12 18.23
N PHE A 22 5.78 -4.03 17.36
CA PHE A 22 5.93 -2.90 16.45
C PHE A 22 4.74 -2.83 15.49
N TRP A 23 4.41 -3.94 14.81
CA TRP A 23 3.28 -3.96 13.88
C TRP A 23 1.93 -3.73 14.54
N GLN A 24 1.73 -4.20 15.78
CA GLN A 24 0.53 -3.90 16.56
C GLN A 24 0.36 -2.39 16.75
N LYS A 25 1.44 -1.63 17.04
CA LYS A 25 1.39 -0.16 17.14
C LYS A 25 1.14 0.50 15.79
N VAL A 26 1.85 0.06 14.75
CA VAL A 26 1.72 0.61 13.39
C VAL A 26 0.28 0.50 12.89
N ASN A 27 -0.29 -0.71 12.95
CA ASN A 27 -1.62 -0.98 12.41
C ASN A 27 -2.76 -0.42 13.29
N ASN A 28 -2.51 0.11 14.49
CA ASN A 28 -3.55 0.57 15.43
C ASN A 28 -3.37 2.02 15.90
N GLY A 29 -2.67 2.86 15.14
CA GLY A 29 -2.68 4.29 15.44
C GLY A 29 -1.62 5.13 14.76
N TRP A 30 -0.49 4.56 14.35
CA TRP A 30 0.57 5.37 13.75
C TRP A 30 0.22 5.86 12.34
N ASP A 31 -0.70 5.19 11.64
CA ASP A 31 -1.21 5.68 10.36
C ASP A 31 -1.98 7.01 10.48
N LYS A 32 -2.33 7.48 11.69
CA LYS A 32 -2.88 8.83 11.88
C LYS A 32 -1.90 9.95 11.51
N PHE A 33 -0.60 9.62 11.47
CA PHE A 33 0.45 10.55 11.05
C PHE A 33 0.81 10.37 9.57
N SER A 34 0.17 9.42 8.87
CA SER A 34 0.40 9.19 7.46
C SER A 34 -0.31 10.25 6.64
N ILE A 35 0.42 10.90 5.74
CA ILE A 35 -0.16 11.87 4.81
C ILE A 35 -0.74 11.12 3.59
N PRO A 36 -2.03 11.30 3.26
CA PRO A 36 -2.61 10.76 2.03
C PRO A 36 -2.00 11.46 0.81
N LYS A 37 -1.60 10.67 -0.19
CA LYS A 37 -1.03 11.18 -1.43
C LYS A 37 -2.12 11.79 -2.30
N GLN A 38 -1.89 12.97 -2.87
CA GLN A 38 -2.81 13.64 -3.78
C GLN A 38 -3.13 12.78 -5.01
N SER A 39 -2.13 12.09 -5.52
CA SER A 39 -2.31 11.07 -6.57
C SER A 39 -3.29 9.96 -6.18
N ALA A 40 -3.19 9.44 -4.95
CA ALA A 40 -4.12 8.43 -4.44
C ALA A 40 -5.54 8.99 -4.26
N ILE A 41 -5.69 10.23 -3.78
CA ILE A 41 -7.01 10.90 -3.66
C ILE A 41 -7.70 10.99 -5.03
N LYS A 42 -6.94 11.40 -6.07
CA LYS A 42 -7.47 11.50 -7.43
C LYS A 42 -7.87 10.13 -8.00
N LEU A 43 -7.05 9.10 -7.80
CA LEU A 43 -7.37 7.73 -8.20
C LEU A 43 -8.63 7.21 -7.50
N MET A 44 -8.77 7.45 -6.19
CA MET A 44 -9.96 7.05 -5.44
C MET A 44 -11.21 7.76 -5.91
N SER A 45 -11.14 9.08 -6.11
CA SER A 45 -12.26 9.83 -6.68
C SER A 45 -12.69 9.28 -8.05
N MET A 46 -11.72 8.96 -8.92
CA MET A 46 -11.98 8.43 -10.25
C MET A 46 -12.64 7.04 -10.20
N HIS A 47 -12.10 6.10 -9.43
CA HIS A 47 -12.67 4.75 -9.29
C HIS A 47 -14.04 4.76 -8.60
N LEU A 48 -14.23 5.59 -7.56
CA LEU A 48 -15.53 5.73 -6.89
C LEU A 48 -16.61 6.27 -7.82
N LYS A 49 -16.28 7.25 -8.68
CA LYS A 49 -17.18 7.80 -9.71
C LYS A 49 -17.56 6.77 -10.77
N ARG A 50 -16.62 5.91 -11.17
CA ARG A 50 -16.86 4.81 -12.11
C ARG A 50 -17.72 3.68 -11.52
N GLY A 51 -17.87 3.64 -10.20
CA GLY A 51 -18.57 2.55 -9.51
C GLY A 51 -17.70 1.30 -9.31
N ASP A 52 -16.38 1.43 -9.44
CA ASP A 52 -15.46 0.30 -9.29
C ASP A 52 -15.42 -0.20 -7.82
N HIS A 53 -15.16 -1.50 -7.64
CA HIS A 53 -14.83 -2.08 -6.34
C HIS A 53 -13.36 -1.81 -6.01
N ILE A 54 -13.09 -1.26 -4.82
CA ILE A 54 -11.75 -0.80 -4.41
C ILE A 54 -11.27 -1.63 -3.22
N TYR A 55 -10.08 -2.22 -3.35
CA TYR A 55 -9.47 -3.03 -2.29
C TYR A 55 -8.08 -2.50 -1.95
N PHE A 56 -7.73 -2.55 -0.66
CA PHE A 56 -6.39 -2.23 -0.18
C PHE A 56 -5.67 -3.52 0.23
N ILE A 57 -4.55 -3.83 -0.44
CA ILE A 57 -3.75 -5.03 -0.19
C ILE A 57 -2.35 -4.60 0.23
N THR A 58 -1.99 -4.91 1.47
CA THR A 58 -0.74 -4.45 2.07
C THR A 58 0.19 -5.62 2.40
N GLY A 59 1.50 -5.37 2.27
CA GLY A 59 2.55 -6.31 2.68
C GLY A 59 2.79 -6.31 4.20
N ARG A 60 2.05 -5.51 4.96
CA ARG A 60 2.15 -5.52 6.43
C ARG A 60 1.65 -6.87 6.97
N PRO A 61 2.26 -7.44 8.01
CA PRO A 61 1.73 -8.60 8.68
C PRO A 61 0.40 -8.27 9.37
N LYS A 62 -0.47 -9.27 9.44
CA LYS A 62 -1.75 -9.17 10.15
C LYS A 62 -1.50 -9.07 11.65
N THR A 63 -2.28 -8.21 12.31
CA THR A 63 -2.29 -8.01 13.76
C THR A 63 -3.61 -8.46 14.37
N LYS A 64 -3.71 -8.51 15.72
CA LYS A 64 -4.95 -8.94 16.40
C LYS A 64 -6.12 -8.00 16.08
N THR A 65 -5.82 -6.71 16.00
CA THR A 65 -6.72 -5.62 15.65
C THR A 65 -6.02 -4.70 14.67
N GLU A 66 -6.77 -3.87 13.97
CA GLU A 66 -6.24 -2.83 13.08
C GLU A 66 -7.21 -1.66 12.97
N THR A 67 -6.68 -0.44 12.77
CA THR A 67 -7.44 0.79 12.54
C THR A 67 -7.20 1.36 11.14
N VAL A 68 -6.41 0.68 10.31
CA VAL A 68 -5.99 1.15 8.98
C VAL A 68 -7.19 1.24 8.05
N THR A 69 -8.12 0.29 8.11
CA THR A 69 -9.38 0.34 7.35
C THR A 69 -10.15 1.63 7.65
N ALA A 70 -10.34 1.98 8.92
CA ALA A 70 -11.08 3.19 9.30
C ALA A 70 -10.37 4.47 8.85
N ILE A 71 -9.03 4.51 8.96
CA ILE A 71 -8.24 5.66 8.53
C ILE A 71 -8.32 5.84 7.01
N LEU A 72 -8.16 4.76 6.23
CA LEU A 72 -8.31 4.81 4.77
C LEU A 72 -9.70 5.27 4.33
N GLN A 73 -10.74 4.78 5.02
CA GLN A 73 -12.11 5.19 4.74
C GLN A 73 -12.29 6.69 4.93
N HIS A 74 -11.79 7.22 6.06
CA HIS A 74 -11.83 8.65 6.38
C HIS A 74 -11.03 9.48 5.36
N ASP A 75 -9.76 9.17 5.18
CA ASP A 75 -8.82 9.98 4.39
C ASP A 75 -9.19 10.07 2.90
N PHE A 76 -9.83 9.03 2.37
CA PHE A 76 -10.28 8.98 0.98
C PHE A 76 -11.79 9.21 0.82
N ASN A 77 -12.50 9.58 1.89
CA ASN A 77 -13.95 9.80 1.89
C ASN A 77 -14.73 8.65 1.23
N ILE A 78 -14.35 7.40 1.54
CA ILE A 78 -14.96 6.21 0.94
C ILE A 78 -16.33 5.98 1.61
N PRO A 79 -17.43 5.89 0.84
CA PRO A 79 -18.73 5.56 1.40
C PRO A 79 -18.68 4.24 2.17
N LYS A 80 -19.33 4.17 3.34
CA LYS A 80 -19.28 2.98 4.22
C LYS A 80 -19.66 1.69 3.48
N ALA A 81 -20.66 1.74 2.60
CA ALA A 81 -21.10 0.60 1.81
C ALA A 81 -20.10 0.15 0.73
N LYS A 82 -19.12 1.00 0.37
CA LYS A 82 -18.08 0.72 -0.62
C LYS A 82 -16.73 0.37 0.00
N MET A 83 -16.59 0.50 1.32
CA MET A 83 -15.34 0.19 2.02
C MET A 83 -15.21 -1.32 2.25
N HIS A 84 -14.07 -1.88 1.88
CA HIS A 84 -13.68 -3.25 2.19
C HIS A 84 -12.58 -3.25 3.25
N ALA A 85 -12.56 -4.26 4.14
CA ALA A 85 -11.49 -4.41 5.12
C ALA A 85 -10.12 -4.54 4.43
N VAL A 86 -9.09 -3.90 5.00
CA VAL A 86 -7.72 -3.98 4.47
C VAL A 86 -7.22 -5.42 4.54
N ILE A 87 -6.57 -5.86 3.46
CA ILE A 87 -5.99 -7.19 3.34
C ILE A 87 -4.52 -7.12 3.72
N PHE A 88 -4.18 -7.73 4.85
CA PHE A 88 -2.81 -7.87 5.35
C PHE A 88 -2.20 -9.16 4.82
N ALA A 89 -1.59 -9.09 3.63
CA ALA A 89 -1.00 -10.24 2.94
C ALA A 89 0.31 -10.73 3.60
N GLY A 90 0.97 -9.85 4.36
CA GLY A 90 2.27 -10.14 4.96
C GLY A 90 3.46 -9.84 4.04
N PRO A 91 4.69 -9.87 4.61
CA PRO A 91 5.86 -9.27 3.96
C PRO A 91 6.53 -10.16 2.90
N LYS A 92 6.05 -11.40 2.73
CA LYS A 92 6.65 -12.36 1.79
C LYS A 92 6.43 -11.88 0.34
N HIS A 93 7.46 -11.98 -0.49
CA HIS A 93 7.33 -11.75 -1.94
C HIS A 93 6.26 -12.67 -2.54
N GLY A 94 5.42 -12.16 -3.45
CA GLY A 94 4.32 -12.91 -4.04
C GLY A 94 3.08 -13.01 -3.15
N ALA A 95 3.10 -12.49 -1.92
CA ALA A 95 2.00 -12.68 -0.96
C ALA A 95 0.71 -11.98 -1.39
N LYS A 96 0.76 -10.93 -2.23
CA LYS A 96 -0.43 -10.21 -2.66
C LYS A 96 -1.11 -10.89 -3.84
N ALA A 97 -0.35 -11.59 -4.70
CA ALA A 97 -0.87 -12.20 -5.92
C ALA A 97 -2.10 -13.12 -5.71
N PRO A 98 -2.16 -13.99 -4.68
CA PRO A 98 -3.36 -14.80 -4.42
C PRO A 98 -4.62 -13.97 -4.16
N TYR A 99 -4.49 -12.84 -3.45
CA TYR A 99 -5.60 -11.94 -3.16
C TYR A 99 -6.03 -11.15 -4.39
N ILE A 100 -5.07 -10.64 -5.16
CA ILE A 100 -5.31 -9.94 -6.43
C ILE A 100 -6.11 -10.84 -7.37
N LYS A 101 -5.69 -12.11 -7.51
CA LYS A 101 -6.36 -13.12 -8.34
C LYS A 101 -7.76 -13.46 -7.81
N LYS A 102 -7.89 -13.74 -6.51
CA LYS A 102 -9.17 -14.11 -5.88
C LYS A 102 -10.23 -13.03 -6.02
N LEU A 103 -9.84 -11.76 -5.93
CA LEU A 103 -10.74 -10.61 -6.07
C LEU A 103 -10.94 -10.16 -7.53
N ASN A 104 -10.33 -10.86 -8.49
CA ASN A 104 -10.39 -10.52 -9.91
C ASN A 104 -9.99 -9.05 -10.19
N ILE A 105 -8.99 -8.55 -9.46
CA ILE A 105 -8.50 -7.18 -9.61
C ILE A 105 -7.99 -6.98 -11.03
N LYS A 106 -8.47 -5.93 -11.70
CA LYS A 106 -8.06 -5.58 -13.07
C LYS A 106 -6.89 -4.61 -13.11
N LEU A 107 -6.93 -3.59 -12.26
CA LEU A 107 -5.88 -2.58 -12.13
C LEU A 107 -5.31 -2.63 -10.71
N TYR A 108 -3.99 -2.70 -10.60
CA TYR A 108 -3.31 -2.78 -9.32
C TYR A 108 -2.25 -1.67 -9.19
N TYR A 109 -2.43 -0.77 -8.23
CA TYR A 109 -1.55 0.38 -8.02
C TYR A 109 -0.57 0.09 -6.88
N GLY A 110 0.71 0.34 -7.12
CA GLY A 110 1.75 0.18 -6.09
C GLY A 110 3.05 0.89 -6.44
N ASP A 111 3.86 1.15 -5.42
CA ASP A 111 5.15 1.81 -5.58
C ASP A 111 6.30 0.81 -5.71
N SER A 112 6.17 -0.39 -5.15
CA SER A 112 7.26 -1.37 -5.08
C SER A 112 7.32 -2.30 -6.29
N ASP A 113 8.50 -2.82 -6.60
CA ASP A 113 8.64 -3.82 -7.67
C ASP A 113 7.83 -5.09 -7.38
N GLY A 114 7.71 -5.44 -6.09
CA GLY A 114 6.84 -6.52 -5.63
C GLY A 114 5.37 -6.31 -6.01
N ASP A 115 4.87 -5.07 -5.98
CA ASP A 115 3.50 -4.77 -6.43
C ASP A 115 3.31 -5.07 -7.91
N MET A 116 4.31 -4.74 -8.74
CA MET A 116 4.22 -4.98 -10.18
C MET A 116 4.34 -6.46 -10.52
N THR A 117 5.23 -7.18 -9.83
CA THR A 117 5.36 -8.64 -10.03
C THR A 117 4.12 -9.38 -9.56
N ASP A 118 3.55 -9.01 -8.40
CA ASP A 118 2.35 -9.67 -7.86
C ASP A 118 1.12 -9.39 -8.74
N ALA A 119 0.98 -8.17 -9.27
CA ALA A 119 -0.08 -7.84 -10.22
C ALA A 119 0.06 -8.66 -11.51
N ARG A 120 1.25 -8.70 -12.10
CA ARG A 120 1.52 -9.47 -13.32
C ARG A 120 1.27 -10.97 -13.12
N GLN A 121 1.73 -11.53 -12.00
CA GLN A 121 1.51 -12.94 -11.65
C GLN A 121 0.01 -13.27 -11.52
N ALA A 122 -0.79 -12.33 -11.02
CA ALA A 122 -2.22 -12.49 -10.87
C ALA A 122 -3.02 -12.19 -12.15
N GLY A 123 -2.38 -11.72 -13.23
CA GLY A 123 -3.03 -11.30 -14.48
C GLY A 123 -3.71 -9.93 -14.41
N ALA A 124 -3.34 -9.10 -13.43
CA ALA A 124 -3.79 -7.71 -13.33
C ALA A 124 -2.81 -6.76 -14.04
N GLU A 125 -3.30 -5.62 -14.53
CA GLU A 125 -2.46 -4.54 -15.00
C GLU A 125 -1.85 -3.80 -13.80
N GLY A 126 -0.54 -3.98 -13.60
CA GLY A 126 0.22 -3.21 -12.61
C GLY A 126 0.46 -1.79 -13.10
N ILE A 127 0.12 -0.79 -12.27
CA ILE A 127 0.36 0.63 -12.53
C ILE A 127 1.21 1.20 -11.39
N ARG A 128 2.38 1.75 -11.74
CA ARG A 128 3.33 2.31 -10.78
C ARG A 128 2.86 3.68 -10.26
N VAL A 129 2.89 3.84 -8.95
CA VAL A 129 2.90 5.16 -8.30
C VAL A 129 4.29 5.46 -7.75
N LEU A 130 4.77 6.68 -7.88
CA LEU A 130 6.12 7.04 -7.45
C LEU A 130 6.22 7.01 -5.92
N ARG A 131 7.24 6.35 -5.37
CA ARG A 131 7.53 6.46 -3.93
C ARG A 131 7.96 7.91 -3.62
N PRO A 132 7.47 8.54 -2.53
CA PRO A 132 7.92 9.87 -2.13
C PRO A 132 9.43 9.92 -1.92
N LEU A 133 10.10 10.99 -2.39
CA LEU A 133 11.57 11.12 -2.30
C LEU A 133 12.09 11.10 -0.85
N ASN A 134 11.32 11.67 0.07
CA ASN A 134 11.56 11.68 1.52
C ASN A 134 11.15 10.38 2.24
N SER A 135 10.81 9.31 1.51
CA SER A 135 10.57 8.00 2.12
C SER A 135 11.84 7.45 2.77
N THR A 136 11.70 6.91 3.98
CA THR A 136 12.77 6.16 4.66
C THR A 136 12.93 4.73 4.12
N ASN A 137 12.02 4.28 3.24
CA ASN A 137 12.09 2.96 2.61
C ASN A 137 12.98 3.02 1.35
N LYS A 138 14.26 2.66 1.54
CA LYS A 138 15.30 2.65 0.50
C LYS A 138 15.77 1.20 0.22
N PRO A 139 16.30 0.90 -0.98
CA PRO A 139 16.48 1.79 -2.13
C PRO A 139 15.15 2.21 -2.77
N MET A 140 15.18 3.29 -3.56
CA MET A 140 14.02 3.69 -4.35
C MET A 140 13.76 2.64 -5.45
N PRO A 141 12.50 2.34 -5.77
CA PRO A 141 12.16 1.42 -6.85
C PRO A 141 12.56 2.00 -8.21
N TYR A 142 12.88 1.12 -9.18
CA TYR A 142 13.12 1.51 -10.56
C TYR A 142 11.78 1.61 -11.30
N ASN A 143 11.21 2.82 -11.33
CA ASN A 143 9.90 3.06 -11.96
C ASN A 143 9.95 2.77 -13.47
N GLY A 144 9.06 1.91 -13.96
CA GLY A 144 9.01 1.51 -15.37
C GLY A 144 9.91 0.32 -15.72
N ARG A 145 10.59 -0.29 -14.74
CA ARG A 145 11.54 -1.41 -14.95
C ARG A 145 10.93 -2.59 -15.70
N PHE A 146 9.63 -2.84 -15.55
CA PHE A 146 8.94 -3.96 -16.17
C PHE A 146 8.14 -3.56 -17.41
N GLY A 147 8.30 -2.33 -17.90
CA GLY A 147 7.47 -1.75 -18.96
C GLY A 147 6.06 -1.37 -18.52
N GLU A 148 5.82 -1.26 -17.21
CA GLU A 148 4.54 -0.86 -16.65
C GLU A 148 4.26 0.65 -16.86
N LYS A 149 2.97 1.02 -16.87
CA LYS A 149 2.59 2.43 -16.83
C LYS A 149 3.00 3.05 -15.49
N VAL A 150 3.52 4.27 -15.55
CA VAL A 150 3.91 5.05 -14.37
C VAL A 150 3.07 6.32 -14.32
N ILE A 151 2.41 6.57 -13.19
CA ILE A 151 1.63 7.79 -13.01
C ILE A 151 2.60 8.94 -12.76
N VAL A 152 2.56 9.95 -13.63
CA VAL A 152 3.33 11.19 -13.48
C VAL A 152 2.91 11.97 -12.23
N ASN A 153 3.85 12.68 -11.61
CA ASN A 153 3.60 13.54 -10.43
C ASN A 153 2.83 12.82 -9.32
N SER A 154 3.16 11.54 -9.11
CA SER A 154 2.48 10.68 -8.14
C SER A 154 3.30 10.43 -6.89
N ASP A 155 4.37 11.18 -6.64
CA ASP A 155 5.20 11.09 -5.44
C ASP A 155 4.63 11.88 -4.25
N TYR A 156 3.60 12.70 -4.47
CA TYR A 156 2.88 13.47 -3.46
C TYR A 156 1.35 13.24 -3.47
#